data_AF-A0A1L7D5K2-F1
#
_entry.id   AF-A0A1L7D5K2-F1
#
_cell.length_a   1.000
_cell.length_b   1.000
_cell.length_c   1.000
_cell.angle_alpha   90.00
_cell.angle_beta   90.00
_cell.angle_gamma   90.00
#
_symmetry.space_group_name_H-M   'P 1'
#
loop_
_entity.id
_entity.type
_entity.pdbx_description
1 polymer ?
#
loop_
_entity_poly.entity_id
_entity_poly.type
_entity_poly.pdbx_seq_one_letter_code
_entity_poly.pdbx_strand_id
1 'polypeptide(L)'
;MKPLALELVSALQLGNAIWFQRDPPFPSQVPHIFIIVGKMNDSFLCVHATSQIERSEQRIRGLCHTKDDPSKTYVVAGPEDSCLLSKTSLIDGNQVWALKAEELVEGYIKPAAGVAEPELLQRITGAIRKSDRHSPRVKKAVGSQF
;
A
#
# COMPACT_ATOMS: atom_id res chain seq x y z
N MET A 1 -23.50 -9.17 -9.97
CA MET A 1 -22.40 -8.73 -9.07
C MET A 1 -22.38 -9.65 -7.86
N LYS A 2 -21.19 -10.05 -7.37
CA LYS A 2 -21.08 -10.91 -6.16
C LYS A 2 -21.27 -10.04 -4.92
N PRO A 3 -22.34 -10.22 -4.12
CA PRO A 3 -22.64 -9.37 -2.96
C PRO A 3 -21.46 -9.23 -1.97
N LEU A 4 -20.70 -10.31 -1.79
CA LEU A 4 -19.57 -10.40 -0.89
C LEU A 4 -18.43 -9.41 -1.19
N ALA A 5 -18.18 -9.10 -2.47
CA ALA A 5 -17.11 -8.17 -2.84
C ALA A 5 -17.48 -6.73 -2.48
N LEU A 6 -18.75 -6.38 -2.63
CA LEU A 6 -19.27 -5.06 -2.28
C LEU A 6 -19.27 -4.88 -0.75
N GLU A 7 -19.71 -5.90 -0.02
CA GLU A 7 -19.64 -5.94 1.45
C GLU A 7 -18.20 -5.76 1.95
N LEU A 8 -17.25 -6.51 1.37
CA LEU A 8 -15.84 -6.39 1.72
C LEU A 8 -15.31 -4.97 1.52
N VAL A 9 -15.55 -4.39 0.33
CA VAL A 9 -15.08 -3.04 0.00
C VAL A 9 -15.72 -1.99 0.92
N SER A 10 -16.99 -2.16 1.29
CA SER A 10 -17.68 -1.27 2.23
C SER A 10 -17.14 -1.32 3.65
N ALA A 11 -16.50 -2.44 4.03
CA ALA A 11 -15.90 -2.65 5.34
C ALA A 11 -14.41 -2.25 5.42
N LEU A 12 -13.79 -1.80 4.32
CA LEU A 12 -12.38 -1.42 4.30
C LEU A 12 -12.15 -0.11 5.07
N GLN A 13 -11.18 -0.16 5.97
CA GLN A 13 -10.72 0.93 6.81
C GLN A 13 -9.21 1.10 6.68
N LEU A 14 -8.71 2.19 7.25
CA LEU A 14 -7.28 2.44 7.39
C LEU A 14 -6.57 1.25 8.07
N GLY A 15 -5.44 0.82 7.50
CA GLY A 15 -4.63 -0.29 8.00
C GLY A 15 -5.10 -1.67 7.53
N ASN A 16 -6.33 -1.82 7.01
CA ASN A 16 -6.73 -3.12 6.46
C ASN A 16 -5.79 -3.54 5.33
N ALA A 17 -5.58 -4.84 5.22
CA ALA A 17 -4.85 -5.43 4.11
C ALA A 17 -5.73 -6.34 3.28
N ILE A 18 -5.49 -6.33 1.97
CA ILE A 18 -6.23 -7.13 0.99
C ILE A 18 -5.25 -7.82 0.07
N TRP A 19 -5.59 -9.04 -0.34
CA TRP A 19 -5.00 -9.65 -1.52
C TRP A 19 -5.68 -9.07 -2.74
N PHE A 20 -4.91 -8.44 -3.63
CA PHE A 20 -5.42 -7.81 -4.84
C PHE A 20 -4.66 -8.25 -6.10
N GLN A 21 -5.38 -8.50 -7.19
CA GLN A 21 -4.82 -8.78 -8.52
C GLN A 21 -5.69 -8.12 -9.60
N ARG A 22 -5.10 -7.21 -10.40
CA ARG A 22 -5.74 -6.59 -11.58
C ARG A 22 -4.75 -5.78 -12.43
N ASP A 23 -4.81 -5.96 -13.75
CA ASP A 23 -4.08 -5.16 -14.74
C ASP A 23 -5.05 -4.52 -15.76
N PRO A 24 -5.14 -3.18 -15.89
CA PRO A 24 -4.63 -2.13 -14.98
C PRO A 24 -5.39 -2.11 -13.64
N PRO A 25 -4.90 -1.45 -12.57
CA PRO A 25 -3.74 -0.54 -12.53
C PRO A 25 -2.42 -1.16 -12.04
N PHE A 26 -2.38 -2.47 -11.79
CA PHE A 26 -1.18 -3.14 -11.26
C PHE A 26 -0.81 -4.38 -12.12
N PRO A 27 0.19 -4.29 -13.00
CA PRO A 27 0.49 -5.34 -13.99
C PRO A 27 1.14 -6.57 -13.34
N SER A 28 0.31 -7.42 -12.73
CA SER A 28 0.72 -8.66 -12.09
C SER A 28 -0.30 -9.78 -12.34
N GLN A 29 0.23 -10.96 -12.65
CA GLN A 29 -0.53 -12.19 -12.82
C GLN A 29 -0.75 -12.97 -11.50
N VAL A 30 -0.20 -12.47 -10.39
CA VAL A 30 -0.38 -13.05 -9.05
C VAL A 30 -0.97 -12.01 -8.08
N PRO A 31 -1.75 -12.42 -7.07
CA PRO A 31 -2.23 -11.51 -6.02
C PRO A 31 -1.10 -11.01 -5.12
N HIS A 32 -1.17 -9.72 -4.75
CA HIS A 32 -0.26 -9.09 -3.80
C HIS A 32 -1.02 -8.53 -2.62
N ILE A 33 -0.33 -8.38 -1.49
CA ILE A 33 -0.87 -7.70 -0.33
C ILE A 33 -0.83 -6.19 -0.59
N PHE A 34 -1.99 -5.56 -0.52
CA PHE A 34 -2.16 -4.12 -0.49
C PHE A 34 -2.65 -3.70 0.89
N ILE A 35 -1.99 -2.70 1.49
CA ILE A 35 -2.37 -2.11 2.77
C ILE A 35 -3.05 -0.78 2.49
N ILE A 36 -4.24 -0.57 3.05
CA ILE A 36 -4.98 0.68 2.96
C ILE A 36 -4.30 1.72 3.87
N VAL A 37 -3.82 2.81 3.29
CA VAL A 37 -3.08 3.87 4.00
C VAL A 37 -3.85 5.18 4.08
N GLY A 38 -5.01 5.27 3.44
CA GLY A 38 -5.90 6.43 3.49
C GLY A 38 -7.01 6.33 2.47
N LYS A 39 -7.79 7.41 2.36
CA LYS A 39 -8.82 7.58 1.34
C LYS A 39 -8.78 9.00 0.82
N MET A 40 -8.98 9.16 -0.48
CA MET A 40 -9.06 10.46 -1.12
C MET A 40 -10.13 10.41 -2.20
N ASN A 41 -11.13 11.30 -2.08
CA ASN A 41 -12.35 11.23 -2.89
C ASN A 41 -12.99 9.83 -2.78
N ASP A 42 -13.32 9.21 -3.90
CA ASP A 42 -13.91 7.86 -3.98
C ASP A 42 -12.87 6.74 -4.12
N SER A 43 -11.59 7.02 -3.87
CA SER A 43 -10.50 6.07 -4.00
C SER A 43 -9.84 5.75 -2.66
N PHE A 44 -9.59 4.47 -2.43
CA PHE A 44 -8.69 3.99 -1.40
C PHE A 44 -7.25 4.25 -1.84
N LEU A 45 -6.44 4.79 -0.94
CA LEU A 45 -5.01 4.91 -1.14
C LEU A 45 -4.34 3.68 -0.54
N CYS A 46 -3.56 2.98 -1.35
CA CYS A 46 -2.98 1.70 -1.00
C CYS A 46 -1.48 1.69 -1.30
N VAL A 47 -0.74 0.87 -0.57
CA VAL A 47 0.65 0.48 -0.89
C VAL A 47 0.75 -1.04 -0.93
N HIS A 48 1.67 -1.60 -1.73
CA HIS A 48 1.94 -3.04 -1.71
C HIS A 48 3.26 -3.36 -1.01
N ALA A 49 3.34 -4.56 -0.45
CA ALA A 49 4.57 -5.12 0.11
C ALA A 49 5.18 -6.13 -0.88
N THR A 50 6.50 -6.10 -1.07
CA THR A 50 7.21 -7.04 -1.95
C THR A 50 8.43 -7.65 -1.26
N SER A 51 8.62 -8.96 -1.41
CA SER A 51 9.82 -9.65 -0.93
C SER A 51 11.06 -9.43 -1.83
N GLN A 52 10.91 -8.77 -2.98
CA GLN A 52 12.03 -8.41 -3.86
C GLN A 52 12.73 -7.14 -3.35
N ILE A 53 13.30 -7.20 -2.14
CA ILE A 53 13.86 -6.04 -1.42
C ILE A 53 14.98 -5.39 -2.22
N GLU A 54 16.08 -6.11 -2.50
CA GLU A 54 17.27 -5.56 -3.17
C GLU A 54 16.93 -4.90 -4.51
N ARG A 55 16.11 -5.58 -5.33
CA ARG A 55 15.65 -5.05 -6.62
C ARG A 55 14.83 -3.79 -6.46
N SER A 56 13.97 -3.74 -5.44
CA SER A 56 13.12 -2.57 -5.17
C SER A 56 13.93 -1.40 -4.64
N GLU A 57 14.90 -1.64 -3.75
CA GLU A 57 15.82 -0.60 -3.28
C GLU A 57 16.64 -0.01 -4.42
N GLN A 58 17.19 -0.86 -5.31
CA GLN A 58 17.91 -0.40 -6.50
C GLN A 58 17.03 0.47 -7.40
N ARG A 59 15.77 0.05 -7.64
CA ARG A 59 14.80 0.85 -8.40
C ARG A 59 14.54 2.19 -7.74
N ILE A 60 14.30 2.24 -6.43
CA ILE A 60 14.04 3.49 -5.71
C ILE A 60 15.25 4.41 -5.77
N ARG A 61 16.46 3.89 -5.53
CA ARG A 61 17.72 4.65 -5.64
C ARG A 61 17.92 5.23 -7.04
N GLY A 62 17.61 4.47 -8.09
CA GLY A 62 17.70 4.94 -9.48
C GLY A 62 16.65 5.99 -9.87
N LEU A 63 15.54 6.06 -9.15
CA LEU A 63 14.45 7.02 -9.36
C LEU A 63 14.60 8.30 -8.51
N CYS A 64 15.44 8.30 -7.48
CA CYS A 64 15.73 9.47 -6.66
C CYS A 64 16.72 10.38 -7.39
N HIS A 65 16.23 11.54 -7.83
CA HIS A 65 17.05 12.61 -8.40
C HIS A 65 17.51 13.65 -7.35
N THR A 66 17.07 13.49 -6.10
CA THR A 66 17.33 14.41 -4.99
C THR A 66 18.55 13.98 -4.18
N LYS A 67 19.17 14.93 -3.46
CA LYS A 67 20.32 14.70 -2.56
C LYS A 67 19.95 13.96 -1.26
N ASP A 68 18.67 13.72 -1.03
CA ASP A 68 18.19 13.10 0.20
C ASP A 68 18.31 11.57 0.16
N ASP A 69 18.51 10.99 1.33
CA ASP A 69 18.63 9.54 1.49
C ASP A 69 17.32 8.83 1.05
N PRO A 70 17.35 8.04 -0.05
CA PRO A 70 16.17 7.34 -0.56
C PRO A 70 15.63 6.31 0.43
N SER A 71 16.44 5.85 1.40
CA SER A 71 16.01 4.92 2.45
C SER A 71 14.80 5.41 3.25
N LYS A 72 14.64 6.73 3.33
CA LYS A 72 13.54 7.37 4.07
C LYS A 72 12.18 7.25 3.39
N THR A 73 12.14 6.79 2.14
CA THR A 73 10.93 6.71 1.31
C THR A 73 10.37 5.30 1.19
N TYR A 74 10.96 4.32 1.87
CA TYR A 74 10.42 2.96 1.97
C TYR A 74 10.52 2.43 3.40
N VAL A 75 9.82 1.33 3.65
CA VAL A 75 9.85 0.61 4.92
C VAL A 75 10.21 -0.85 4.62
N VAL A 76 11.19 -1.37 5.34
CA VAL A 76 11.44 -2.82 5.40
C VAL A 76 10.80 -3.34 6.67
N ALA A 77 9.92 -4.33 6.55
CA ALA A 77 9.18 -4.91 7.66
C ALA A 77 9.06 -6.43 7.47
N GLY A 78 9.03 -7.18 8.57
CA GLY A 78 8.93 -8.63 8.61
C GLY A 78 7.77 -9.15 9.46
N PRO A 79 7.70 -10.48 9.65
CA PRO A 79 6.71 -11.12 10.52
C PRO A 79 6.73 -10.62 11.97
N GLU A 80 7.87 -10.10 12.45
CA GLU A 80 8.02 -9.48 13.76
C GLU A 80 7.35 -8.10 13.87
N ASP A 81 7.23 -7.38 12.75
CA ASP A 81 6.57 -6.07 12.70
C ASP A 81 5.07 -6.18 12.46
N SER A 82 4.64 -7.25 11.74
CA SER A 82 3.26 -7.41 11.35
C SER A 82 2.83 -8.83 11.03
N CYS A 83 1.65 -9.20 11.54
CA CYS A 83 1.00 -10.46 11.18
C CYS A 83 0.58 -10.55 9.69
N LEU A 84 0.57 -9.43 8.98
CA LEU A 84 0.28 -9.38 7.55
C LEU A 84 1.44 -9.92 6.69
N LEU A 85 2.65 -9.99 7.24
CA LEU A 85 3.86 -10.29 6.50
C LEU A 85 4.38 -11.68 6.90
N SER A 86 4.39 -12.62 5.95
CA SER A 86 5.00 -13.94 6.15
C SER A 86 6.50 -13.97 5.86
N LYS A 87 7.03 -12.88 5.28
CA LYS A 87 8.44 -12.70 4.92
C LYS A 87 8.81 -11.23 5.07
N THR A 88 10.08 -10.95 5.34
CA THR A 88 10.63 -9.61 5.24
C THR A 88 10.35 -9.05 3.84
N SER A 89 9.75 -7.87 3.81
CA SER A 89 9.24 -7.24 2.61
C SER A 89 9.53 -5.74 2.64
N LEU A 90 9.69 -5.16 1.45
CA LEU A 90 9.80 -3.72 1.25
C LEU A 90 8.43 -3.16 0.86
N ILE A 91 8.07 -2.04 1.49
CA ILE A 91 6.89 -1.23 1.17
C ILE A 91 7.39 0.11 0.63
N ASP A 92 7.18 0.34 -0.66
CA ASP A 92 7.67 1.53 -1.37
C ASP A 92 6.72 2.70 -1.16
N GLY A 93 7.08 3.63 -0.27
CA GLY A 93 6.31 4.85 -0.01
C GLY A 93 6.28 5.83 -1.20
N ASN A 94 7.09 5.63 -2.24
CA ASN A 94 7.02 6.40 -3.48
C ASN A 94 5.90 5.92 -4.42
N GLN A 95 5.34 4.73 -4.19
CA GLN A 95 4.28 4.18 -5.01
C GLN A 95 3.02 4.01 -4.17
N VAL A 96 2.08 4.93 -4.36
CA VAL A 96 0.74 4.87 -3.78
C VAL A 96 -0.25 4.67 -4.91
N TRP A 97 -1.06 3.62 -4.81
CA TRP A 97 -2.14 3.34 -5.74
C TRP A 97 -3.44 3.96 -5.23
N ALA A 98 -4.15 4.68 -6.10
CA ALA A 98 -5.50 5.13 -5.82
C ALA A 98 -6.47 4.16 -6.51
N LEU A 99 -7.14 3.31 -5.73
CA LEU A 99 -8.05 2.28 -6.22
C LEU A 99 -9.49 2.64 -5.86
N LYS A 100 -10.35 2.79 -6.87
CA LYS A 100 -11.80 2.96 -6.65
C LYS A 100 -12.43 1.67 -6.14
N ALA A 101 -13.57 1.81 -5.46
CA ALA A 101 -14.37 0.67 -5.03
C ALA A 101 -14.72 -0.28 -6.18
N GLU A 102 -15.13 0.26 -7.33
CA GLU A 102 -15.39 -0.50 -8.55
C GLU A 102 -14.16 -1.29 -9.00
N GLU A 103 -12.97 -0.67 -8.88
CA GLU A 103 -11.74 -1.31 -9.32
C GLU A 103 -11.38 -2.54 -8.48
N LEU A 104 -11.65 -2.44 -7.17
CA LEU A 104 -11.47 -3.51 -6.19
C LEU A 104 -12.48 -4.65 -6.38
N VAL A 105 -13.73 -4.33 -6.73
CA VAL A 105 -14.80 -5.33 -6.97
C VAL A 105 -14.56 -6.11 -8.26
N GLU A 106 -14.10 -5.43 -9.31
CA GLU A 106 -13.76 -6.05 -10.60
C GLU A 106 -12.47 -6.87 -10.53
N GLY A 107 -11.52 -6.49 -9.67
CA GLY A 107 -10.32 -7.26 -9.40
C GLY A 107 -10.59 -8.51 -8.57
N TYR A 108 -9.61 -9.40 -8.49
CA TYR A 108 -9.64 -10.42 -7.44
C TYR A 108 -9.29 -9.74 -6.11
N ILE A 109 -10.24 -9.76 -5.17
CA ILE A 109 -10.05 -9.25 -3.82
C ILE A 109 -10.36 -10.33 -2.79
N LYS A 110 -9.49 -10.47 -1.79
CA LYS A 110 -9.76 -11.21 -0.55
C LYS A 110 -9.20 -10.44 0.64
N PRO A 111 -9.86 -10.47 1.82
CA PRO A 111 -9.26 -9.94 3.02
C PRO A 111 -7.93 -10.68 3.30
N ALA A 112 -6.88 -9.93 3.57
CA ALA A 112 -5.74 -10.50 4.29
C ALA A 112 -6.16 -10.62 5.77
N ALA A 113 -5.72 -11.68 6.44
CA ALA A 113 -6.05 -11.85 7.85
C ALA A 113 -5.32 -10.76 8.66
N GLY A 114 -6.08 -9.77 9.16
CA GLY A 114 -5.57 -8.77 10.09
C GLY A 114 -5.62 -7.33 9.57
N VAL A 115 -5.01 -6.46 10.37
CA VAL A 115 -4.87 -5.02 10.16
C VAL A 115 -3.42 -4.69 10.47
N ALA A 116 -2.82 -3.79 9.68
CA ALA A 116 -1.46 -3.34 9.92
C ALA A 116 -1.35 -2.71 11.31
N GLU A 117 -0.30 -3.11 12.01
CA GLU A 117 0.01 -2.67 13.36
C GLU A 117 0.24 -1.16 13.34
N PRO A 118 -0.19 -0.41 14.36
CA PRO A 118 -0.13 1.05 14.36
C PRO A 118 1.27 1.61 14.06
N GLU A 119 2.31 0.96 14.58
CA GLU A 119 3.71 1.34 14.34
C GLU A 119 4.11 1.13 12.88
N LEU A 120 3.78 -0.02 12.28
CA LEU A 120 4.02 -0.27 10.86
C LEU A 120 3.30 0.76 10.00
N LEU A 121 2.02 1.01 10.28
CA LEU A 121 1.22 2.00 9.56
C LEU A 121 1.81 3.42 9.69
N GLN A 122 2.31 3.80 10.88
CA GLN A 122 2.99 5.07 11.10
C GLN A 122 4.28 5.18 10.28
N ARG A 123 5.07 4.11 10.22
CA ARG A 123 6.29 4.05 9.40
C ARG A 123 5.97 4.20 7.90
N ILE A 124 4.96 3.49 7.41
CA ILE A 124 4.51 3.56 6.01
C ILE A 124 4.04 4.98 5.66
N THR A 125 3.15 5.56 6.47
CA THR A 125 2.64 6.92 6.23
C THR A 125 3.75 7.97 6.32
N GLY A 126 4.73 7.77 7.21
CA GLY A 126 5.94 8.58 7.30
C GLY A 126 6.79 8.52 6.03
N ALA A 127 6.99 7.33 5.45
CA ALA A 127 7.72 7.15 4.19
C ALA A 127 7.02 7.85 3.02
N ILE A 128 5.69 7.71 2.91
CA ILE A 128 4.88 8.40 1.89
C ILE A 128 5.00 9.93 2.01
N ARG A 129 4.98 10.48 3.24
CA ARG A 129 5.10 11.92 3.47
C ARG A 129 6.46 12.48 3.08
N LYS A 130 7.52 11.67 3.19
CA LYS A 130 8.89 12.04 2.80
C LYS A 130 9.13 11.93 1.30
N SER A 131 8.37 11.09 0.59
CA SER A 131 8.46 10.96 -0.88
C SER A 131 8.13 12.27 -1.60
N ASP A 132 8.91 12.63 -2.61
CA ASP A 132 8.66 13.76 -3.51
C ASP A 132 7.67 13.43 -4.65
N ARG A 133 7.32 12.15 -4.81
CA ARG A 133 6.42 11.64 -5.86
C ARG A 133 4.95 11.96 -5.61
N HIS A 134 4.60 12.40 -4.40
CA HIS A 134 3.21 12.58 -3.99
C HIS A 134 2.85 14.05 -3.78
N SER A 135 1.67 14.43 -4.29
CA SER A 135 1.12 15.75 -4.05
C SER A 135 0.82 15.99 -2.56
N PRO A 136 0.76 17.26 -2.10
CA PRO A 136 0.36 17.58 -0.73
C PRO A 136 -1.00 16.99 -0.32
N ARG A 137 -1.92 16.83 -1.28
CA ARG A 137 -3.24 16.22 -1.04
C ARG A 137 -3.13 14.75 -0.65
N VAL A 138 -2.31 13.97 -1.36
CA VAL A 138 -2.05 12.57 -1.02
C VAL A 138 -1.39 12.48 0.36
N LYS A 139 -0.36 13.31 0.63
CA LYS A 139 0.34 13.33 1.92
C LYS A 139 -0.55 13.67 3.12
N LYS A 140 -1.58 14.51 2.91
CA LYS A 140 -2.60 14.85 3.90
C LYS A 140 -3.61 13.72 4.09
N ALA A 141 -4.00 13.04 3.00
CA ALA A 141 -4.98 11.96 3.04
C ALA A 141 -4.45 10.69 3.73
N VAL A 142 -3.15 10.40 3.63
CA VAL A 142 -2.58 9.21 4.28
C VAL A 142 -2.51 9.33 5.80
N GLY A 143 -2.89 8.26 6.49
CA GLY A 143 -2.97 8.18 7.95
C GLY A 143 -4.16 8.93 8.57
N SER A 144 -5.01 9.56 7.76
CA SER A 144 -6.28 10.13 8.24
C SER A 144 -7.33 9.02 8.33
N GLN A 145 -8.06 8.97 9.44
CA GLN A 145 -9.27 8.13 9.54
C GLN A 145 -10.34 8.67 8.57
N PHE A 146 -11.12 7.78 7.98
CA PHE A 146 -12.19 8.11 7.02
C PHE A 146 -13.40 7.20 7.20
#